data_AF-A0A536TJI3-F1
#
_entry.id   AF-A0A536TJI3-F1
#
_cell.length_a   1.000
_cell.length_b   1.000
_cell.length_c   1.000
_cell.angle_alpha   90.00
_cell.angle_beta   90.00
_cell.angle_gamma   90.00
#
_symmetry.space_group_name_H-M   'P 1'
#
loop_
_entity.id
_entity.type
_entity.pdbx_description
1 polymer ?
#
loop_
_entity_poly.entity_id
_entity_poly.type
_entity_poly.pdbx_seq_one_letter_code
_entity_poly.pdbx_strand_id
1 'polypeptide(L)'
;MRRYARLALLAAVSFLSAAAFALDKVDPYICPTQAQGSGIDCFLEAVPQTYTMCRHIKSIEIIEFGLVGAQEGVHGAKTEYCIDKHKILIVRPYQAALREAARSKEEVQSIRQLHDAWLESLAKLVPGPDDTDEGYKQRVVRPYGDFNERIKAIRALAEAPGKPVAPAAKTAPASKRKKTNP
;
A
#
# COMPACT_ATOMS: atom_id res chain seq x y z
N MET A 1 -43.88 -63.59 -9.62
CA MET A 1 -42.78 -63.62 -10.62
C MET A 1 -42.45 -62.19 -11.04
N ARG A 2 -41.15 -61.88 -11.27
CA ARG A 2 -40.51 -60.57 -11.56
C ARG A 2 -40.38 -59.67 -10.31
N ARG A 3 -39.26 -59.50 -9.58
CA ARG A 3 -37.79 -59.46 -9.77
C ARG A 3 -37.21 -58.21 -10.49
N TYR A 4 -36.44 -57.43 -9.71
CA TYR A 4 -35.42 -56.37 -10.01
C TYR A 4 -35.96 -55.00 -10.52
N ALA A 5 -35.41 -53.81 -10.19
CA ALA A 5 -34.10 -53.38 -9.67
C ALA A 5 -34.27 -52.05 -8.88
N ARG A 6 -33.77 -51.91 -7.65
CA ARG A 6 -32.49 -51.27 -7.24
C ARG A 6 -32.25 -49.82 -7.71
N LEU A 7 -32.14 -48.94 -6.71
CA LEU A 7 -31.17 -47.84 -6.52
C LEU A 7 -31.02 -46.76 -7.60
N ALA A 8 -31.34 -45.52 -7.22
CA ALA A 8 -30.47 -44.36 -7.48
C ALA A 8 -30.74 -43.26 -6.45
N LEU A 9 -29.96 -43.30 -5.37
CA LEU A 9 -29.82 -42.25 -4.36
C LEU A 9 -28.57 -41.42 -4.75
N LEU A 10 -28.67 -40.10 -4.63
CA LEU A 10 -27.57 -39.11 -4.53
C LEU A 10 -26.56 -38.99 -5.70
N ALA A 11 -26.64 -37.86 -6.39
CA ALA A 11 -25.47 -37.01 -6.67
C ALA A 11 -25.96 -35.65 -7.19
N ALA A 12 -26.46 -34.78 -6.29
CA ALA A 12 -26.50 -33.36 -6.60
C ALA A 12 -25.05 -32.89 -6.68
N VAL A 13 -24.57 -32.71 -7.90
CA VAL A 13 -23.21 -32.30 -8.21
C VAL A 13 -22.99 -30.93 -7.60
N SER A 14 -22.10 -30.90 -6.59
CA SER A 14 -21.52 -29.69 -6.03
C SER A 14 -20.75 -28.94 -7.11
N PHE A 15 -21.44 -28.13 -7.92
CA PHE A 15 -20.81 -27.10 -8.76
C PHE A 15 -20.55 -25.85 -7.91
N LEU A 16 -19.75 -26.01 -6.86
CA LEU A 16 -19.07 -24.89 -6.22
C LEU A 16 -17.63 -25.29 -6.01
N SER A 17 -16.75 -24.67 -6.79
CA SER A 17 -15.35 -24.33 -6.47
C SER A 17 -14.42 -24.57 -7.67
N ALA A 18 -14.65 -23.80 -8.75
CA ALA A 18 -13.65 -23.63 -9.82
C ALA A 18 -13.03 -22.22 -9.82
N ALA A 19 -13.46 -21.32 -8.93
CA ALA A 19 -12.95 -19.96 -8.84
C ALA A 19 -11.86 -19.77 -7.76
N ALA A 20 -11.59 -20.77 -6.92
CA ALA A 20 -10.64 -20.65 -5.80
C ALA A 20 -9.17 -20.90 -6.19
N PHE A 21 -8.88 -21.47 -7.37
CA PHE A 21 -7.53 -21.94 -7.72
C PHE A 21 -6.77 -21.06 -8.72
N ALA A 22 -7.34 -19.93 -9.16
CA ALA A 22 -6.64 -18.96 -10.02
C ALA A 22 -5.98 -17.81 -9.24
N LEU A 23 -5.98 -17.87 -7.90
CA LEU A 23 -5.51 -16.80 -7.01
C LEU A 23 -4.18 -17.09 -6.31
N ASP A 24 -3.54 -18.23 -6.58
CA ASP A 24 -2.39 -18.70 -5.78
C ASP A 24 -1.02 -18.21 -6.26
N LYS A 25 -0.92 -17.56 -7.43
CA LYS A 25 0.37 -17.10 -7.96
C LYS A 25 0.26 -15.71 -8.57
N VAL A 26 0.23 -14.71 -7.70
CA VAL A 26 0.60 -13.37 -8.15
C VAL A 26 1.79 -12.92 -7.32
N ASP A 27 2.89 -12.70 -8.01
CA ASP A 27 4.17 -12.36 -7.39
C ASP A 27 4.00 -11.18 -6.41
N PRO A 28 4.66 -11.24 -5.23
CA PRO A 28 4.80 -10.09 -4.37
C PRO A 28 5.25 -8.89 -5.20
N TYR A 29 4.88 -7.67 -4.80
CA TYR A 29 5.56 -6.50 -5.36
C TYR A 29 7.04 -6.63 -5.03
N ILE A 30 7.82 -7.09 -6.01
CA ILE A 30 9.26 -7.14 -5.99
C ILE A 30 9.67 -5.75 -6.41
N CYS A 31 10.24 -4.99 -5.48
CA CYS A 31 10.89 -3.73 -5.81
C CYS A 31 11.85 -4.00 -6.99
N PRO A 32 11.62 -3.43 -8.18
CA PRO A 32 12.46 -3.72 -9.34
C PRO A 32 13.92 -3.36 -9.08
N THR A 33 14.14 -2.37 -8.20
CA THR A 33 15.46 -1.97 -7.71
C THR A 33 15.91 -2.73 -6.46
N GLN A 34 15.28 -3.82 -6.01
CA GLN A 34 15.63 -4.48 -4.73
C GLN A 34 17.11 -4.91 -4.64
N ALA A 35 17.74 -5.22 -5.78
CA ALA A 35 19.15 -5.61 -5.85
C ALA A 35 20.13 -4.42 -5.79
N GLN A 36 19.68 -3.18 -6.03
CA GLN A 36 20.55 -2.00 -6.20
C GLN A 36 20.06 -0.72 -5.49
N GLY A 37 18.82 -0.69 -5.01
CA GLY A 37 18.14 0.48 -4.47
C GLY A 37 17.90 0.37 -2.96
N SER A 38 17.74 1.54 -2.34
CA SER A 38 17.50 1.65 -0.90
C SER A 38 16.09 1.22 -0.49
N GLY A 39 15.86 1.04 0.82
CA GLY A 39 14.51 0.77 1.34
C GLY A 39 13.57 1.95 1.05
N ILE A 40 14.10 3.17 1.10
CA ILE A 40 13.41 4.39 0.68
C ILE A 40 13.05 4.33 -0.81
N ASP A 41 14.01 4.06 -1.71
CA ASP A 41 13.75 4.02 -3.16
C ASP A 41 12.64 3.05 -3.53
N CYS A 42 12.68 1.84 -2.95
CA CYS A 42 11.66 0.84 -3.16
C CYS A 42 10.27 1.31 -2.75
N PHE A 43 10.14 2.04 -1.64
CA PHE A 43 8.86 2.59 -1.20
C PHE A 43 8.39 3.74 -2.11
N LEU A 44 9.29 4.64 -2.49
CA LEU A 44 8.98 5.78 -3.36
C LEU A 44 8.52 5.33 -4.75
N GLU A 45 9.07 4.24 -5.28
CA GLU A 45 8.63 3.63 -6.55
C GLU A 45 7.28 2.90 -6.40
N ALA A 46 7.08 2.18 -5.29
CA ALA A 46 5.88 1.39 -5.05
C ALA A 46 4.60 2.25 -5.00
N VAL A 47 4.67 3.45 -4.40
CA VAL A 47 3.49 4.32 -4.21
C VAL A 47 2.76 4.64 -5.52
N PRO A 48 3.39 5.29 -6.53
CA PRO A 48 2.71 5.61 -7.78
C PRO A 48 2.38 4.36 -8.61
N GLN A 49 3.22 3.32 -8.58
CA GLN A 49 2.99 2.10 -9.34
C GLN A 49 1.74 1.35 -8.86
N THR A 50 1.66 1.08 -7.56
CA THR A 50 0.52 0.33 -6.99
C THR A 50 -0.79 1.11 -7.10
N TYR A 51 -0.75 2.44 -6.94
CA TYR A 51 -1.91 3.30 -7.22
C TYR A 51 -2.35 3.18 -8.68
N THR A 52 -1.40 3.23 -9.61
CA THR A 52 -1.67 3.12 -11.05
C THR A 52 -2.31 1.78 -11.40
N MET A 53 -1.86 0.69 -10.80
CA MET A 53 -2.45 -0.64 -11.02
C MET A 53 -3.93 -0.66 -10.64
N CYS A 54 -4.28 -0.19 -9.44
CA CYS A 54 -5.69 -0.20 -9.00
C CYS A 54 -6.55 0.81 -9.76
N ARG A 55 -5.99 1.96 -10.13
CA ARG A 55 -6.68 2.93 -10.99
C ARG A 55 -7.03 2.35 -12.35
N HIS A 56 -6.12 1.57 -12.97
CA HIS A 56 -6.40 0.92 -14.25
C HIS A 56 -7.50 -0.13 -14.12
N ILE A 57 -7.47 -0.96 -13.08
CA ILE A 57 -8.54 -1.92 -12.81
C ILE A 57 -9.88 -1.20 -12.68
N LYS A 58 -9.93 -0.10 -11.91
CA LYS A 58 -11.17 0.66 -11.78
C LYS A 58 -11.64 1.29 -13.09
N SER A 59 -10.70 1.77 -13.91
CA SER A 59 -11.02 2.29 -15.24
C SER A 59 -11.66 1.23 -16.13
N ILE A 60 -11.22 -0.03 -16.04
CA ILE A 60 -11.81 -1.14 -16.80
C ILE A 60 -13.24 -1.39 -16.31
N GLU A 61 -13.47 -1.44 -14.99
CA GLU A 61 -14.82 -1.61 -14.43
C GLU A 61 -15.77 -0.48 -14.88
N ILE A 62 -15.29 0.78 -14.92
CA ILE A 62 -16.09 1.92 -15.37
C ILE A 62 -16.36 1.86 -16.88
N ILE A 63 -15.42 1.40 -17.69
CA ILE A 63 -15.65 1.18 -19.13
C ILE A 63 -16.70 0.09 -19.35
N GLU A 64 -16.67 -0.98 -18.55
CA GLU A 64 -17.55 -2.14 -18.70
C GLU A 64 -18.97 -1.87 -18.19
N PHE A 65 -19.11 -1.16 -17.07
CA PHE A 65 -20.39 -1.02 -16.36
C PHE A 65 -20.87 0.44 -16.22
N GLY A 66 -20.11 1.41 -16.70
CA GLY A 66 -20.34 2.83 -16.43
C GLY A 66 -19.95 3.22 -14.99
N LEU A 67 -19.93 4.52 -14.71
CA LEU A 67 -19.47 5.05 -13.41
C LEU A 67 -20.30 4.53 -12.22
N VAL A 68 -21.63 4.55 -12.37
CA VAL A 68 -22.59 4.09 -11.35
C VAL A 68 -22.61 2.56 -11.29
N GLY A 69 -22.74 1.89 -12.43
CA GLY A 69 -22.82 0.43 -12.50
C GLY A 69 -21.56 -0.28 -12.00
N ALA A 70 -20.39 0.37 -12.06
CA ALA A 70 -19.15 -0.15 -11.51
C ALA A 70 -19.13 -0.26 -9.97
N GLN A 71 -20.16 0.22 -9.26
CA GLN A 71 -20.33 0.00 -7.81
C GLN A 71 -21.37 -1.07 -7.49
N GLU A 72 -22.11 -1.55 -8.48
CA GLU A 72 -23.24 -2.44 -8.25
C GLU A 72 -22.79 -3.88 -8.04
N GLY A 73 -23.31 -4.53 -7.00
CA GLY A 73 -23.06 -5.94 -6.71
C GLY A 73 -21.56 -6.26 -6.62
N VAL A 74 -21.07 -7.08 -7.55
CA VAL A 74 -19.67 -7.54 -7.60
C VAL A 74 -18.81 -6.79 -8.63
N HIS A 75 -19.36 -5.79 -9.31
CA HIS A 75 -18.66 -5.10 -10.40
C HIS A 75 -17.43 -4.31 -9.93
N GLY A 76 -17.42 -3.86 -8.66
CA GLY A 76 -16.29 -3.15 -8.04
C GLY A 76 -15.24 -4.05 -7.36
N ALA A 77 -15.48 -5.37 -7.33
CA ALA A 77 -14.70 -6.29 -6.49
C ALA A 77 -13.24 -6.41 -6.92
N LYS A 78 -12.90 -6.19 -8.21
CA LYS A 78 -11.51 -6.28 -8.67
C LYS A 78 -10.71 -5.09 -8.14
N THR A 79 -11.31 -3.89 -8.12
CA THR A 79 -10.67 -2.70 -7.55
C THR A 79 -10.48 -2.85 -6.04
N GLU A 80 -11.51 -3.31 -5.31
CA GLU A 80 -11.41 -3.55 -3.87
C GLU A 80 -10.30 -4.56 -3.55
N TYR A 81 -10.29 -5.69 -4.27
CA TYR A 81 -9.24 -6.70 -4.13
C TYR A 81 -7.85 -6.14 -4.45
N CYS A 82 -7.71 -5.31 -5.49
CA CYS A 82 -6.45 -4.64 -5.82
C CYS A 82 -5.95 -3.77 -4.66
N ILE A 83 -6.83 -2.94 -4.11
CA ILE A 83 -6.51 -2.03 -3.01
C ILE A 83 -6.01 -2.83 -1.81
N ASP A 84 -6.75 -3.86 -1.39
CA ASP A 84 -6.40 -4.66 -0.22
C ASP A 84 -5.11 -5.44 -0.43
N LYS A 85 -4.91 -6.00 -1.62
CA LYS A 85 -3.67 -6.66 -2.00
C LYS A 85 -2.48 -5.70 -1.89
N HIS A 86 -2.58 -4.49 -2.44
CA HIS A 86 -1.44 -3.57 -2.41
C HIS A 86 -1.20 -2.94 -1.04
N LYS A 87 -2.24 -2.78 -0.19
CA LYS A 87 -2.07 -2.47 1.24
C LYS A 87 -1.19 -3.49 1.96
N ILE A 88 -1.33 -4.77 1.63
CA ILE A 88 -0.48 -5.83 2.20
C ILE A 88 0.94 -5.78 1.62
N LEU A 89 1.07 -5.66 0.29
CA LEU A 89 2.36 -5.73 -0.39
C LEU A 89 3.27 -4.54 -0.08
N ILE A 90 2.71 -3.34 0.14
CA ILE A 90 3.51 -2.14 0.43
C ILE A 90 4.10 -2.13 1.85
N VAL A 91 3.63 -3.00 2.76
CA VAL A 91 4.09 -3.01 4.17
C VAL A 91 5.60 -3.19 4.26
N ARG A 92 6.17 -4.13 3.52
CA ARG A 92 7.62 -4.40 3.56
C ARG A 92 8.46 -3.19 3.10
N PRO A 93 8.25 -2.62 1.89
CA PRO A 93 9.02 -1.45 1.46
C PRO A 93 8.78 -0.25 2.37
N TYR A 94 7.55 -0.01 2.84
CA TYR A 94 7.26 1.07 3.79
C TYR A 94 8.04 0.95 5.10
N GLN A 95 8.07 -0.26 5.70
CA GLN A 95 8.84 -0.50 6.92
C GLN A 95 10.36 -0.41 6.69
N ALA A 96 10.86 -0.78 5.50
CA ALA A 96 12.25 -0.60 5.14
C ALA A 96 12.62 0.89 5.05
N ALA A 97 11.80 1.69 4.36
CA ALA A 97 11.97 3.13 4.25
C ALA A 97 11.98 3.82 5.61
N LEU A 98 11.06 3.44 6.51
CA LEU A 98 11.02 3.99 7.88
C LEU A 98 12.29 3.68 8.70
N ARG A 99 12.85 2.47 8.55
CA ARG A 99 14.09 2.10 9.25
C ARG A 99 15.28 2.91 8.76
N GLU A 100 15.34 3.18 7.47
CA GLU A 100 16.40 3.96 6.85
C GLU A 100 16.29 5.45 7.20
N ALA A 101 15.09 6.02 7.10
CA ALA A 101 14.77 7.40 7.47
C ALA A 101 14.92 7.70 8.96
N ALA A 102 15.07 6.68 9.83
CA ALA A 102 15.06 6.81 11.29
C ALA A 102 16.10 7.79 11.86
N ARG A 103 17.09 8.18 11.06
CA ARG A 103 18.12 9.17 11.40
C ARG A 103 17.59 10.60 11.43
N SER A 104 16.45 10.87 10.77
CA SER A 104 15.84 12.18 10.67
C SER A 104 14.33 12.10 10.97
N LYS A 105 13.88 12.84 11.99
CA LYS A 105 12.44 12.94 12.30
C LYS A 105 11.64 13.49 11.11
N GLU A 106 12.25 14.37 10.33
CA GLU A 106 11.65 14.99 9.15
C GLU A 106 11.48 14.01 8.00
N GLU A 107 12.48 13.14 7.75
CA GLU A 107 12.36 12.08 6.76
C GLU A 107 11.30 11.05 7.16
N VAL A 108 11.30 10.60 8.43
CA VAL A 108 10.28 9.69 8.95
C VAL A 108 8.88 10.28 8.76
N GLN A 109 8.71 11.56 9.06
CA GLN A 109 7.42 12.22 8.91
C GLN A 109 7.01 12.34 7.43
N SER A 110 7.94 12.67 6.55
CA SER A 110 7.69 12.76 5.10
C SER A 110 7.29 11.40 4.51
N ILE A 111 7.95 10.31 4.92
CA ILE A 111 7.61 8.94 4.50
C ILE A 111 6.19 8.55 4.96
N ARG A 112 5.82 8.88 6.21
CA ARG A 112 4.46 8.64 6.74
C ARG A 112 3.41 9.42 5.95
N GLN A 113 3.66 10.70 5.71
CA GLN A 113 2.72 11.54 4.95
C GLN A 113 2.52 11.05 3.52
N LEU A 114 3.57 10.55 2.86
CA LEU A 114 3.44 9.93 1.54
C LEU A 114 2.59 8.64 1.60
N HIS A 115 2.78 7.81 2.62
CA HIS A 115 1.98 6.61 2.83
C HIS A 115 0.50 6.94 3.07
N ASP A 116 0.21 7.96 3.89
CA ASP A 116 -1.15 8.41 4.18
C ASP A 116 -1.84 8.98 2.94
N ALA A 117 -1.12 9.80 2.16
CA ALA A 117 -1.61 10.33 0.88
C ALA A 117 -1.93 9.20 -0.12
N TRP A 118 -1.10 8.15 -0.15
CA TRP A 118 -1.35 6.97 -0.97
C TRP A 118 -2.60 6.21 -0.53
N LEU A 119 -2.79 5.96 0.77
CA LEU A 119 -3.99 5.32 1.32
C LEU A 119 -5.26 6.12 1.00
N GLU A 120 -5.21 7.44 1.20
CA GLU A 120 -6.32 8.33 0.88
C GLU A 120 -6.66 8.32 -0.61
N SER A 121 -5.64 8.29 -1.47
CA SER A 121 -5.82 8.23 -2.92
C SER A 121 -6.43 6.91 -3.37
N LEU A 122 -6.00 5.78 -2.80
CA LEU A 122 -6.60 4.47 -3.07
C LEU A 122 -8.09 4.44 -2.69
N ALA A 123 -8.46 5.02 -1.54
CA ALA A 123 -9.86 5.10 -1.12
C ALA A 123 -10.71 5.91 -2.11
N LYS A 124 -10.15 6.98 -2.69
CA LYS A 124 -10.81 7.85 -3.68
C LYS A 124 -10.98 7.23 -5.08
N LEU A 125 -10.41 6.04 -5.32
CA LEU A 125 -10.68 5.27 -6.53
C LEU A 125 -12.12 4.76 -6.57
N VAL A 126 -12.78 4.59 -5.43
CA VAL A 126 -14.20 4.27 -5.38
C VAL A 126 -15.00 5.56 -5.66
N PRO A 127 -15.78 5.63 -6.75
CA PRO A 127 -16.70 6.73 -7.02
C PRO A 127 -17.67 6.98 -5.85
N GLY A 128 -17.88 8.25 -5.54
CA GLY A 128 -18.94 8.70 -4.66
C GLY A 128 -20.28 8.80 -5.38
N PRO A 129 -21.40 8.93 -4.63
CA PRO A 129 -22.75 9.02 -5.20
C PRO A 129 -22.96 10.27 -6.06
N ASP A 130 -22.24 11.36 -5.77
CA ASP A 130 -22.37 12.65 -6.45
C ASP A 130 -21.31 12.86 -7.55
N ASP A 131 -20.57 11.81 -7.92
CA ASP A 131 -19.53 11.92 -8.94
C ASP A 131 -20.11 12.06 -10.34
N THR A 132 -19.63 13.07 -11.05
CA THR A 132 -19.70 13.10 -12.51
C THR A 132 -18.53 12.33 -13.10
N ASP A 133 -18.70 11.80 -14.32
CA ASP A 133 -17.62 11.08 -15.02
C ASP A 133 -16.35 11.95 -15.14
N GLU A 134 -16.49 13.21 -15.53
CA GLU A 134 -15.36 14.12 -15.64
C GLU A 134 -14.77 14.53 -14.28
N GLY A 135 -15.60 14.75 -13.26
CA GLY A 135 -15.14 15.01 -11.90
C GLY A 135 -14.35 13.83 -11.34
N TYR A 136 -14.82 12.60 -11.57
CA TYR A 136 -14.14 11.38 -11.19
C TYR A 136 -12.78 11.26 -11.90
N LYS A 137 -12.75 11.37 -13.23
CA LYS A 137 -11.51 11.28 -14.03
C LYS A 137 -10.45 12.29 -13.58
N GLN A 138 -10.85 13.53 -13.30
CA GLN A 138 -9.96 14.56 -12.79
C GLN A 138 -9.44 14.20 -11.39
N ARG A 139 -10.33 13.77 -10.48
CA ARG A 139 -9.97 13.40 -9.11
C ARG A 139 -8.93 12.29 -9.07
N VAL A 140 -9.09 11.24 -9.88
CA VAL A 140 -8.18 10.07 -9.84
C VAL A 140 -6.85 10.28 -10.56
N VAL A 141 -6.67 11.38 -11.29
CA VAL A 141 -5.37 11.75 -11.89
C VAL A 141 -4.56 12.68 -10.97
N ARG A 142 -5.23 13.53 -10.19
CA ARG A 142 -4.57 14.49 -9.29
C ARG A 142 -3.50 13.89 -8.35
N PRO A 143 -3.68 12.69 -7.76
CA PRO A 143 -2.68 12.11 -6.87
C PRO A 143 -1.28 11.97 -7.45
N TYR A 144 -1.14 11.81 -8.77
CA TYR A 144 0.19 11.71 -9.40
C TYR A 144 1.06 12.94 -9.17
N GLY A 145 0.46 14.14 -9.21
CA GLY A 145 1.18 15.38 -8.93
C GLY A 145 1.67 15.44 -7.48
N ASP A 146 0.76 15.17 -6.53
CA ASP A 146 1.08 15.18 -5.09
C ASP A 146 2.14 14.11 -4.73
N PHE A 147 2.04 12.90 -5.29
CA PHE A 147 3.06 11.87 -5.10
C PHE A 147 4.42 12.33 -5.62
N ASN A 148 4.48 12.89 -6.84
CA ASN A 148 5.74 13.35 -7.43
C ASN A 148 6.40 14.46 -6.60
N GLU A 149 5.61 15.42 -6.11
CA GLU A 149 6.11 16.51 -5.26
C GLU A 149 6.67 15.98 -3.93
N ARG A 150 5.92 15.10 -3.25
CA ARG A 150 6.37 14.48 -1.98
C ARG A 150 7.59 13.59 -2.17
N ILE A 151 7.62 12.77 -3.22
CA ILE A 151 8.75 11.90 -3.55
C ILE A 151 10.01 12.75 -3.79
N LYS A 152 9.89 13.84 -4.56
CA LYS A 152 11.00 14.77 -4.79
C LYS A 152 11.51 15.40 -3.49
N ALA A 153 10.62 15.81 -2.60
CA ALA A 153 10.99 16.36 -1.30
C ALA A 153 11.72 15.33 -0.42
N ILE A 154 11.24 14.09 -0.38
CA ILE A 154 11.89 12.99 0.38
C ILE A 154 13.30 12.71 -0.15
N ARG A 155 13.48 12.66 -1.47
CA ARG A 155 14.80 12.47 -2.09
C ARG A 155 15.77 13.60 -1.72
N ALA A 156 15.30 14.84 -1.74
CA ALA A 156 16.11 15.99 -1.34
C ALA A 156 16.54 15.94 0.14
N LEU A 157 15.68 15.42 1.03
CA LEU A 157 16.04 15.20 2.43
C LEU A 157 17.11 14.11 2.60
N ALA A 158 16.98 13.01 1.85
CA ALA A 158 17.93 11.89 1.90
C ALA A 158 19.34 12.26 1.37
N GLU A 159 19.41 13.18 0.41
CA GLU A 159 20.68 13.68 -0.16
C GLU A 159 21.34 14.78 0.69
N ALA A 160 20.62 15.38 1.64
CA ALA A 160 21.15 16.47 2.44
C ALA A 160 22.28 15.98 3.37
N PRO A 161 23.46 16.65 3.38
CA PRO A 161 24.54 16.27 4.30
C PRO A 161 24.04 16.42 5.74
N GLY A 162 24.03 15.31 6.49
CA GLY A 162 23.52 15.27 7.84
C GLY A 162 24.11 16.38 8.70
N LYS A 163 23.26 17.23 9.30
CA LYS A 163 23.70 18.19 10.31
C LYS A 163 24.46 17.41 11.41
N PRO A 164 25.70 17.80 11.75
CA PRO A 164 26.42 17.16 12.84
C PRO A 164 25.57 17.21 14.10
N VAL A 165 25.18 16.05 14.62
CA VAL A 165 24.57 15.95 15.94
C VAL A 165 25.67 16.34 16.92
N ALA A 166 25.50 17.50 17.57
CA ALA A 166 26.40 17.93 18.62
C ALA A 166 26.52 16.80 19.67
N PRO A 167 27.74 16.38 20.05
CA PRO A 167 27.90 15.27 20.96
C PRO A 167 27.18 15.57 22.27
N ALA A 168 26.35 14.63 22.71
CA ALA A 168 25.66 14.70 23.99
C ALA A 168 26.68 15.01 25.10
N ALA A 169 26.47 16.12 25.81
CA ALA A 169 27.31 16.52 26.92
C ALA A 169 27.34 15.38 27.94
N LYS A 170 28.52 14.77 28.13
CA LYS A 170 28.75 13.76 29.16
C LYS A 170 28.53 14.42 30.51
N THR A 171 27.43 14.09 31.19
CA THR A 171 27.21 14.46 32.59
C THR A 171 28.33 13.83 33.42
N ALA A 172 29.15 14.67 34.04
CA ALA A 172 30.26 14.22 34.88
C ALA A 172 29.73 13.43 36.11
N PRO A 173 30.43 12.37 36.56
CA PRO A 173 30.00 11.61 37.74
C PRO A 173 30.19 12.43 39.01
N ALA A 174 29.16 12.48 39.85
CA ALA A 174 29.19 13.13 41.15
C ALA A 174 30.22 12.44 42.08
N SER A 175 31.23 13.20 42.50
CA SER A 175 32.25 12.79 43.46
C SER A 175 31.62 12.53 44.84
N LYS A 176 31.68 11.29 45.32
CA LYS A 176 31.30 10.93 46.70
C LYS A 176 32.34 11.51 47.66
N ARG A 177 31.97 12.57 48.36
CA ARG A 177 32.75 13.17 49.46
C ARG A 177 32.78 12.21 50.65
N LYS A 178 33.97 11.67 50.94
CA LYS A 178 34.32 10.87 52.12
C LYS A 178 34.11 11.72 53.38
N LYS A 179 33.19 11.31 54.27
CA LYS A 179 33.00 11.93 55.58
C LYS A 179 33.79 11.11 56.60
N THR A 180 34.90 11.67 57.08
CA THR A 180 35.69 11.16 58.19
C THR A 180 35.17 11.76 59.50
N ASN A 181 35.25 10.97 60.55
CA ASN A 181 34.78 11.15 61.94
C ASN A 181 35.28 12.43 62.64
N PRO A 182 34.74 12.72 63.83
CA PRO A 182 35.48 12.40 65.06
C PRO A 182 34.85 11.24 65.85
#